data_AF-A0A7V6LFK2-F1
#
_entry.id   AF-A0A7V6LFK2-F1
#
_cell.length_a   1.000
_cell.length_b   1.000
_cell.length_c   1.000
_cell.angle_alpha   90.00
_cell.angle_beta   90.00
_cell.angle_gamma   90.00
#
_symmetry.space_group_name_H-M   'P 1'
#
loop_
_entity.id
_entity.type
_entity.pdbx_description
1 polymer ?
#
loop_
_entity_poly.entity_id
_entity_poly.type
_entity_poly.pdbx_seq_one_letter_code
_entity_poly.pdbx_strand_id
1 'polypeptide(L)' 'MSQHSSLKGSGKITAKRNVLKRFERVNLLKKRGQWKDGDRGLGLPKTKPEE' A
#
# COMPACT_ATOMS: atom_id res chain seq x y z
N MET A 1 -13.38 12.88 29.50
CA MET A 1 -12.54 13.62 28.54
C MET A 1 -13.12 13.41 27.14
N SER A 2 -13.89 14.35 26.62
CA SER A 2 -14.47 14.27 25.27
C SER A 2 -13.68 15.15 24.29
N GLN A 3 -13.50 14.68 23.06
CA GLN A 3 -12.80 15.44 22.02
C GLN A 3 -13.63 16.65 21.58
N HIS A 4 -13.03 17.84 21.62
CA HIS A 4 -13.67 19.08 21.23
C HIS A 4 -14.08 19.05 19.74
N SER A 5 -15.25 19.60 19.40
CA SER A 5 -15.86 19.51 18.07
C SER A 5 -14.98 20.11 16.96
N SER A 6 -14.14 21.10 17.28
CA SER A 6 -13.18 21.70 16.34
C SER A 6 -12.03 20.76 15.94
N LEU A 7 -11.78 19.68 16.70
CA LEU A 7 -10.78 18.66 16.38
C LEU A 7 -11.37 17.53 15.51
N LYS A 8 -12.65 17.60 15.13
CA LYS A 8 -13.23 16.67 14.17
C LYS A 8 -12.77 17.07 12.76
N GLY A 9 -11.68 16.47 12.29
CA GLY A 9 -11.21 16.65 10.92
C GLY A 9 -12.30 16.32 9.90
N SER A 10 -12.47 17.16 8.88
CA SER A 10 -13.45 17.00 7.80
C SER A 10 -12.99 15.89 6.84
N GLY A 11 -13.11 14.64 7.27
CA GLY A 11 -12.74 13.51 6.44
C GLY A 11 -12.56 12.26 7.26
N LYS A 12 -13.16 11.17 6.77
CA LYS A 12 -12.85 9.83 7.25
C LYS A 12 -11.33 9.66 7.08
N ILE A 13 -10.58 9.55 8.17
CA ILE A 13 -9.15 9.24 8.10
C ILE A 13 -9.04 7.88 7.42
N THR A 14 -8.79 7.87 6.11
CA THR A 14 -8.51 6.65 5.38
C THR A 14 -7.12 6.23 5.83
N ALA A 15 -7.03 5.13 6.58
CA ALA A 15 -5.74 4.61 7.01
C ALA A 15 -4.87 4.34 5.78
N LYS A 16 -3.84 5.18 5.55
CA LYS A 16 -2.85 4.94 4.50
C LYS A 16 -2.10 3.65 4.86
N ARG A 17 -2.40 2.57 4.13
CA ARG A 17 -1.72 1.28 4.33
C ARG A 17 -0.33 1.32 3.72
N ASN A 18 0.68 1.44 4.58
CA ASN A 18 2.09 1.41 4.16
C ASN A 18 2.58 0.00 3.81
N VAL A 19 1.95 -1.03 4.39
CA VAL A 19 2.34 -2.43 4.19
C VAL A 19 1.42 -3.08 3.17
N LEU A 20 1.99 -3.40 2.02
CA LEU A 20 1.32 -4.15 0.96
C LEU A 20 1.49 -5.65 1.18
N LYS A 21 0.41 -6.41 0.95
CA LYS A 21 0.46 -7.87 0.90
C LYS A 21 1.30 -8.32 -0.29
N ARG A 22 1.83 -9.54 -0.22
CA ARG A 22 2.73 -10.09 -1.25
C ARG A 22 2.14 -10.04 -2.65
N PHE A 23 0.87 -10.43 -2.83
CA PHE A 23 0.20 -10.38 -4.14
C PHE A 23 0.01 -8.94 -4.63
N GLU A 24 -0.23 -7.97 -3.74
CA GLU A 24 -0.31 -6.55 -4.08
C GLU A 24 1.06 -6.06 -4.60
N ARG A 25 2.16 -6.52 -3.97
CA ARG A 25 3.53 -6.23 -4.43
C ARG A 25 3.83 -6.86 -5.79
N VAL A 26 3.40 -8.11 -6.04
CA VAL A 26 3.56 -8.74 -7.36
C VAL A 26 2.81 -7.95 -8.43
N ASN A 27 1.55 -7.58 -8.19
CA ASN A 27 0.76 -6.79 -9.14
C ASN A 27 1.39 -5.43 -9.44
N LEU A 28 1.93 -4.77 -8.41
CA LEU A 28 2.65 -3.51 -8.54
C LEU A 28 3.95 -3.67 -9.35
N LEU A 29 4.71 -4.74 -9.12
CA LEU A 29 5.92 -5.01 -9.91
C LEU A 29 5.59 -5.40 -11.36
N LYS A 30 4.49 -6.13 -11.60
CA LYS A 30 3.96 -6.41 -12.94
C LYS A 30 3.63 -5.13 -13.69
N LYS A 31 2.90 -4.20 -13.05
CA LYS A 31 2.59 -2.88 -13.61
C LYS A 31 3.86 -2.08 -13.97
N ARG A 32 4.92 -2.23 -13.18
CA ARG A 32 6.24 -1.59 -13.41
C ARG A 32 7.13 -2.36 -14.41
N GLY A 33 6.68 -3.49 -14.94
CA GLY A 33 7.49 -4.34 -15.84
C GLY A 33 8.68 -5.03 -15.16
N GLN A 34 8.74 -5.00 -13.83
CA GLN A 34 9.86 -5.55 -13.03
C GLN A 34 9.63 -6.99 -12.59
N TRP A 35 8.47 -7.56 -12.88
CA TRP A 35 8.12 -8.94 -12.57
C TRP A 35 7.36 -9.54 -13.75
N LYS A 36 7.82 -10.69 -14.24
CA LYS A 36 7.27 -11.41 -15.39
C LYS A 36 6.59 -12.69 -14.95
N ASP A 37 5.66 -13.18 -15.77
CA ASP A 37 5.03 -14.47 -15.49
C ASP A 37 6.07 -15.60 -15.55
N GLY A 38 6.16 -16.36 -14.45
CA GLY A 38 7.20 -17.37 -14.23
C GLY A 38 8.23 -16.96 -13.17
N ASP A 39 8.35 -15.67 -12.84
CA ASP A 39 9.22 -15.21 -11.76
C ASP A 39 8.71 -15.71 -10.39
N ARG A 40 9.63 -15.91 -9.46
CA ARG A 40 9.27 -16.34 -8.10
C ARG A 40 8.51 -15.22 -7.39
N GLY A 41 7.38 -15.57 -6.77
CA GLY A 41 6.62 -14.66 -5.90
C GLY A 41 7.26 -14.40 -4.53
N LEU A 42 8.45 -14.96 -4.27
CA LEU A 42 9.23 -14.86 -3.03
C LEU A 42 10.48 -14.01 -3.25
N GLY A 43 10.99 -13.37 -2.19
CA GLY A 43 12.21 -12.55 -2.31
C GLY A 43 12.04 -11.26 -3.12
N LEU A 44 10.81 -10.76 -3.26
CA LEU A 44 10.51 -9.58 -4.07
C LEU A 44 11.30 -8.34 -3.63
N PRO A 45 11.78 -7.50 -4.57
CA PRO A 45 12.52 -6.26 -4.26
C PRO A 45 11.65 -5.30 -3.47
N LYS A 46 12.26 -4.42 -2.66
CA LYS A 46 11.52 -3.44 -1.86
C LYS A 46 10.70 -2.51 -2.76
N THR A 47 9.39 -2.43 -2.49
CA THR A 47 8.43 -1.65 -3.28
C THR A 47 7.83 -0.56 -2.42
N LYS A 48 7.88 0.70 -2.89
CA LYS A 48 7.03 1.77 -2.34
C LYS A 48 5.60 1.62 -2.90
N PRO A 49 4.54 1.76 -2.07
CA PRO A 49 3.17 1.87 -2.54
C PRO A 49 3.03 3.03 -3.54
N GLU A 50 2.06 2.94 -4.45
CA GLU A 50 1.66 4.09 -5.26
C GLU A 50 0.89 5.09 -4.38
N GLU A 51 1.05 6.38 -4.65
CA GLU A 51 0.40 7.46 -3.88
C GLU A 51 -1.10 7.55 -4.13
#